data_AF-A0A9N9HDK0-F1
#
_entry.id   AF-A0A9N9HDK0-F1
#
_cell.length_a   1.000
_cell.length_b   1.000
_cell.length_c   1.000
_cell.angle_alpha   90.00
_cell.angle_beta   90.00
_cell.angle_gamma   90.00
#
_symmetry.space_group_name_H-M   'P 1'
#
loop_
_entity.id
_entity.type
_entity.pdbx_description
1 polymer ?
#
loop_
_entity_poly.entity_id
_entity_poly.type
_entity_poly.pdbx_seq_one_letter_code
_entity_poly.pdbx_strand_id
1 'polypeptide(L)' 'NAWVDEDIMAYWVHHMWRPWMRNTTPNLLVADVHRAQKTNKILNMLRECNTTVALVPPGCTSLVQPLDVSFNAQFKQ' A
#
# COMPACT_ATOMS: atom_id res chain seq x y z
N ASN A 1 2.61 -20.55 -1.68
CA ASN A 1 3.58 -19.81 -0.84
C ASN A 1 3.63 -18.35 -1.29
N ALA A 2 2.61 -17.57 -0.93
CA ALA A 2 2.52 -16.14 -1.29
C ALA A 2 2.97 -15.31 -0.08
N TRP A 3 4.26 -15.31 0.20
CA TRP A 3 4.83 -14.45 1.23
C TRP A 3 5.33 -13.20 0.53
N VAL A 4 4.61 -12.08 0.70
CA VAL A 4 5.11 -10.77 0.29
C VAL A 4 6.27 -10.43 1.21
N ASP A 5 7.48 -10.44 0.67
CA ASP A 5 8.71 -10.00 1.35
C ASP A 5 9.10 -8.58 0.91
N GLU A 6 10.21 -8.07 1.45
CA GLU A 6 10.70 -6.72 1.16
C GLU A 6 11.05 -6.53 -0.33
N ASP A 7 11.59 -7.56 -1.00
CA ASP A 7 12.02 -7.45 -2.39
C ASP A 7 10.83 -7.40 -3.35
N ILE A 8 9.78 -8.18 -3.06
CA ILE A 8 8.50 -8.09 -3.79
C ILE A 8 7.87 -6.70 -3.60
N MET A 9 7.91 -6.14 -2.39
CA MET A 9 7.42 -4.77 -2.15
C MET A 9 8.25 -3.72 -2.88
N ALA A 10 9.58 -3.86 -2.90
CA ALA A 10 10.46 -2.93 -3.64
C ALA A 10 10.19 -2.99 -5.14
N TYR A 11 10.03 -4.21 -5.68
CA TYR A 11 9.63 -4.42 -7.07
C TYR A 11 8.30 -3.72 -7.38
N TRP A 12 7.30 -3.88 -6.50
CA TRP A 12 6.00 -3.24 -6.67
C TRP A 12 6.09 -1.71 -6.63
N VAL A 13 6.82 -1.12 -5.68
CA VAL A 13 6.97 0.35 -5.62
C VAL A 13 7.61 0.86 -6.92
N HIS A 14 8.63 0.18 -7.42
CA HIS A 14 9.36 0.61 -8.61
C HIS A 14 8.55 0.48 -9.90
N HIS A 15 7.92 -0.68 -10.13
CA HIS A 15 7.29 -1.01 -11.41
C HIS A 15 5.81 -0.69 -11.47
N MET A 16 5.13 -0.66 -10.32
CA MET A 16 3.67 -0.54 -10.25
C MET A 16 3.19 0.74 -9.60
N TRP A 17 3.90 1.30 -8.62
CA TRP A 17 3.47 2.53 -7.94
C TRP A 17 4.04 3.78 -8.60
N ARG A 18 5.37 3.86 -8.68
CA ARG A 18 6.12 5.03 -9.17
C ARG A 18 5.68 5.52 -10.56
N PRO A 19 5.37 4.67 -11.56
CA PRO A 19 4.97 5.15 -12.88
C PRO A 19 3.67 5.97 -12.89
N TRP A 20 2.81 5.77 -11.90
CA TRP A 20 1.51 6.43 -11.82
C TRP A 20 1.52 7.65 -10.91
N MET A 21 2.49 7.74 -10.01
CA MET A 21 2.65 8.90 -9.13
C MET A 21 3.34 10.02 -9.92
N ARG A 22 2.56 10.99 -10.37
CA ARG A 22 3.12 12.23 -10.94
C ARG A 22 3.79 12.96 -9.78
N ASN A 23 5.13 13.08 -9.83
CA ASN A 23 6.00 13.63 -8.77
C ASN A 23 5.65 15.04 -8.25
N THR A 24 4.56 15.66 -8.69
CA THR A 24 4.13 17.01 -8.36
C THR A 24 2.99 17.08 -7.34
N THR A 25 2.26 15.99 -7.08
CA THR A 25 1.14 15.98 -6.12
C THR A 25 1.40 15.02 -4.96
N PRO A 26 1.08 15.40 -3.70
CA PRO A 26 1.11 14.48 -2.57
C PRO A 26 0.14 13.31 -2.79
N ASN A 27 0.60 12.09 -2.49
CA ASN A 27 -0.19 10.87 -2.62
C ASN A 27 -0.40 10.23 -1.24
N LEU A 28 -1.52 9.54 -1.05
CA LEU A 28 -1.81 8.78 0.16
C LEU A 28 -1.99 7.30 -0.21
N LEU A 29 -1.10 6.44 0.29
CA LEU A 29 -1.23 5.01 0.20
C LEU A 29 -1.86 4.48 1.49
N VAL A 30 -3.10 4.01 1.40
CA VAL A 30 -3.78 3.31 2.51
C VAL A 30 -3.58 1.81 2.32
N ALA A 31 -2.90 1.17 3.25
CA ALA A 31 -2.57 -0.25 3.16
C ALA A 31 -2.82 -0.97 4.49
N ASP A 32 -3.02 -2.28 4.44
CA ASP A 32 -3.19 -3.11 5.62
C ASP A 32 -1.87 -3.21 6.41
N VAL A 33 -1.96 -3.49 7.71
CA VAL A 33 -0.76 -3.72 8.54
C VAL A 33 -0.13 -5.08 8.19
N HIS A 34 0.53 -5.18 7.04
CA HIS A 34 1.37 -6.33 6.70
C HIS A 34 2.86 -6.06 6.99
N ARG A 35 3.55 -7.05 7.57
CA ARG A 35 4.89 -6.89 8.18
C ARG A 35 5.97 -6.42 7.19
N ALA A 36 5.84 -6.78 5.91
CA ALA A 36 6.79 -6.45 4.84
C ALA A 36 6.69 -5.01 4.31
N GLN A 37 5.58 -4.32 4.54
CA GLN A 37 5.39 -2.93 4.09
C GLN A 37 6.05 -1.89 5.03
N LYS A 38 6.60 -2.35 6.16
CA LYS A 38 7.08 -1.49 7.26
C LYS A 38 8.58 -1.27 7.28
N THR A 39 9.33 -1.87 6.36
CA THR A 39 10.78 -1.67 6.38
C THR A 39 11.12 -0.23 5.98
N ASN A 40 12.20 0.30 6.57
CA ASN A 40 12.63 1.66 6.26
C ASN A 40 12.94 1.84 4.77
N LYS A 41 13.40 0.79 4.08
CA LYS A 41 13.63 0.77 2.63
C LYS A 41 12.35 1.10 1.87
N ILE A 42 11.27 0.37 2.12
CA ILE A 42 9.99 0.58 1.42
C ILE A 42 9.37 1.94 1.74
N LEU A 43 9.39 2.34 3.02
CA LEU A 43 8.88 3.66 3.42
C LEU A 43 9.66 4.80 2.76
N ASN A 44 10.97 4.67 2.59
CA ASN A 44 11.78 5.68 1.91
C ASN A 44 11.48 5.72 0.40
N MET A 45 11.36 4.57 -0.27
CA MET A 45 10.99 4.52 -1.69
C MET A 45 9.62 5.17 -1.95
N LEU A 46 8.65 4.99 -1.04
CA LEU A 46 7.33 5.64 -1.14
C LEU A 46 7.41 7.14 -0.88
N ARG A 47 8.23 7.59 0.08
CA ARG A 47 8.48 9.02 0.32
C ARG A 47 9.10 9.72 -0.88
N GLU A 48 10.03 9.07 -1.57
CA GLU A 48 10.62 9.56 -2.83
C GLU A 48 9.56 9.75 -3.93
N CYS A 49 8.44 9.03 -3.85
CA CYS A 49 7.27 9.19 -4.71
C CYS A 49 6.24 10.19 -4.15
N ASN A 50 6.62 11.07 -3.22
CA ASN A 50 5.75 12.01 -2.50
C ASN A 50 4.52 11.32 -1.88
N THR A 51 4.68 10.07 -1.42
CA THR A 51 3.60 9.24 -0.89
C THR A 51 3.68 9.12 0.62
N THR A 52 2.60 9.48 1.30
CA THR A 52 2.38 9.19 2.72
C THR A 52 1.69 7.84 2.86
N VAL A 53 2.15 7.01 3.80
CA VAL A 53 1.57 5.69 4.06
C VAL A 53 0.68 5.75 5.30
N ALA A 54 -0.60 5.41 5.15
CA ALA A 54 -1.54 5.21 6.24
C ALA A 54 -1.79 3.71 6.42
N LEU A 55 -1.33 3.18 7.55
CA LEU A 55 -1.45 1.77 7.88
C LEU A 55 -2.76 1.51 8.63
N VAL A 56 -3.61 0.65 8.08
CA VAL A 56 -4.90 0.26 8.66
C VAL A 56 -4.69 -0.81 9.74
N PRO A 57 -5.12 -0.58 10.99
CA PRO A 57 -4.97 -1.55 12.06
C PRO A 57 -5.62 -2.91 11.72
N PRO A 58 -5.06 -4.03 12.22
CA PRO A 58 -5.67 -5.34 12.07
C PRO A 58 -7.11 -5.35 12.60
N GLY A 59 -8.03 -5.98 11.87
CA GLY A 59 -9.46 -6.01 12.24
C GLY A 59 -10.26 -4.77 11.83
N CYS A 60 -9.60 -3.72 11.32
CA CYS A 60 -10.27 -2.52 10.81
C CYS A 60 -10.39 -2.51 9.28
N THR A 61 -9.80 -3.47 8.57
CA THR A 61 -9.82 -3.55 7.10
C THR A 61 -11.24 -3.49 6.51
N SER A 62 -12.19 -4.25 7.04
CA SER A 62 -13.60 -4.24 6.61
C SER A 62 -14.37 -2.97 7.01
N LEU A 63 -13.74 -2.04 7.72
CA LEU A 63 -14.35 -0.79 8.18
C LEU A 63 -13.73 0.44 7.53
N VAL A 64 -12.42 0.44 7.29
CA VAL A 64 -11.68 1.64 6.89
C VAL A 64 -10.78 1.48 5.67
N GLN A 65 -10.59 0.26 5.14
CA GLN A 65 -9.84 0.08 3.89
C GLN A 65 -10.79 0.33 2.71
N PRO A 66 -10.61 1.41 1.92
CA PRO A 66 -11.55 1.78 0.86
C PRO A 66 -11.80 0.62 -0.12
N LEU A 67 -10.73 -0.08 -0.50
CA LEU A 67 -10.81 -1.24 -1.38
C LEU A 67 -11.75 -2.32 -0.85
N ASP A 68 -11.76 -2.59 0.46
CA ASP A 68 -12.60 -3.64 1.05
C ASP A 68 -14.05 -3.23 1.29
N VAL A 69 -14.27 -1.97 1.68
CA VAL A 69 -15.62 -1.47 1.98
C VAL A 69 -16.41 -1.09 0.73
N SER A 70 -15.73 -0.75 -0.37
CA SER A 70 -16.39 -0.29 -1.60
C SER A 70 -16.31 -1.31 -2.72
N PHE A 71 -15.11 -1.69 -3.14
CA PHE A 71 -14.91 -2.54 -4.31
C PHE A 71 -15.10 -4.03 -4.00
N ASN A 72 -14.34 -4.57 -3.02
CA ASN A 72 -14.40 -6.00 -2.70
C ASN A 72 -15.71 -6.41 -2.02
N ALA A 73 -16.45 -5.48 -1.41
CA ALA A 73 -17.75 -5.76 -0.81
C ALA A 73 -18.74 -6.36 -1.83
N GLN A 74 -18.66 -5.94 -3.10
CA GLN A 74 -19.52 -6.46 -4.18
C GLN A 74 -19.16 -7.90 -4.58
N PHE A 75 -17.94 -8.36 -4.31
CA PHE A 75 -17.45 -9.70 -4.67
C PHE A 75 -17.54 -10.71 -3.51
N LYS A 76 -18.04 -10.28 -2.34
CA LYS A 76 -18.26 -11.15 -1.16
C LYS A 76 -19.70 -11.68 -1.10
N GLN A 77 -20.51 -11.48 -2.15
CA GLN A 77 -21.85 -12.05 -2.32
C GLN A 77 -21.81 -13.47 -2.85
#